data_AF-A0A832KBR7-F1
#
_entry.id   AF-A0A832KBR7-F1
#
_cell.length_a   1.000
_cell.length_b   1.000
_cell.length_c   1.000
_cell.angle_alpha   90.00
_cell.angle_beta   90.00
_cell.angle_gamma   90.00
#
_symmetry.space_group_name_H-M   'P 1'
#
loop_
_entity.id
_entity.type
_entity.pdbx_description
1 polymer ?
#
loop_
_entity_poly.entity_id
_entity_poly.type
_entity_poly.pdbx_seq_one_letter_code
_entity_poly.pdbx_strand_id
1 'polypeptide(L)'
;MDNFRVASSVVTLILLMLLPLAILGILYFGISYRPSKYGGSSYTSGFSSTIIPRNLTYTSNWSTWGRGGSTAPRPMGSAELLEEAERLCWKFMGSKMISSEGAVYSTLRRGYGGSRDYGVNHEVTAESIGLLMSYAVDVGDKPLFDREVLFLEEKLLSPLGICYWKLGEDLSPYMDGGYASSASIDDLR
;
A
#
# COMPACT_ATOMS: atom_id res chain seq x y z
N MET A 1 -19.43 -14.77 13.70
CA MET A 1 -18.52 -15.56 12.84
C MET A 1 -17.74 -14.60 11.93
N ASP A 2 -17.38 -13.41 12.43
CA ASP A 2 -17.16 -12.23 11.58
C ASP A 2 -15.73 -11.68 11.65
N ASN A 3 -14.92 -12.11 12.62
CA ASN A 3 -13.55 -11.62 12.81
C ASN A 3 -12.55 -12.15 11.77
N PHE A 4 -12.93 -13.16 10.96
CA PHE A 4 -12.05 -13.77 9.97
C PHE A 4 -12.02 -13.00 8.64
N ARG A 5 -13.06 -12.20 8.35
CA ARG A 5 -13.14 -11.41 7.10
C ARG A 5 -12.31 -10.13 7.17
N VAL A 6 -12.39 -9.41 8.29
CA VAL A 6 -11.62 -8.17 8.51
C VAL A 6 -10.11 -8.43 8.48
N ALA A 7 -9.67 -9.54 9.11
CA ALA A 7 -8.27 -9.94 9.10
C ALA A 7 -7.74 -10.28 7.70
N SER A 8 -8.60 -10.75 6.78
CA SER A 8 -8.19 -11.08 5.41
C SER A 8 -7.96 -9.82 4.57
N SER A 9 -8.84 -8.82 4.65
CA SER A 9 -8.72 -7.57 3.88
C SER A 9 -7.53 -6.71 4.32
N VAL A 10 -7.32 -6.60 5.64
CA VAL A 10 -6.20 -5.82 6.21
C VAL A 10 -4.85 -6.44 5.87
N VAL A 11 -4.76 -7.78 5.85
CA VAL A 11 -3.55 -8.50 5.42
C VAL A 11 -3.27 -8.26 3.93
N THR A 12 -4.30 -8.21 3.08
CA THR A 12 -4.15 -7.89 1.65
C THR A 12 -3.68 -6.45 1.43
N LEU A 13 -4.23 -5.48 2.18
CA LEU A 13 -3.81 -4.08 2.13
C LEU A 13 -2.36 -3.87 2.61
N ILE A 14 -1.97 -4.50 3.73
CA ILE A 14 -0.59 -4.43 4.24
C ILE A 14 0.38 -5.11 3.28
N LEU A 15 0.03 -6.27 2.69
CA LEU A 15 0.87 -6.95 1.71
C LEU A 15 1.00 -6.15 0.40
N LEU A 16 -0.08 -5.55 -0.10
CA LEU A 16 -0.07 -4.75 -1.32
C LEU A 16 0.67 -3.41 -1.14
N MET A 17 0.56 -2.77 0.02
CA MET A 17 1.31 -1.53 0.31
C MET A 17 2.80 -1.76 0.60
N LEU A 18 3.21 -2.96 1.03
CA LEU A 18 4.62 -3.30 1.29
C LEU A 18 5.32 -4.00 0.10
N LEU A 19 4.57 -4.52 -0.88
CA LEU A 19 5.13 -5.16 -2.08
C LEU A 19 6.06 -4.26 -2.92
N PRO A 20 5.82 -2.93 -3.04
CA PRO A 20 6.77 -2.04 -3.71
C PRO A 20 8.11 -1.88 -2.96
N LEU A 21 8.16 -2.18 -1.66
CA LEU A 21 9.40 -2.11 -0.86
C LEU A 21 10.22 -3.41 -0.90
N ALA A 22 9.59 -4.56 -1.18
CA ALA A 22 10.29 -5.85 -1.24
C ALA A 22 10.97 -6.13 -2.59
N ILE A 23 10.49 -5.55 -3.69
CA ILE A 23 11.08 -5.75 -5.02
C ILE A 23 12.40 -4.96 -5.19
N LEU A 24 12.65 -3.94 -4.36
CA LEU A 24 13.91 -3.18 -4.36
C LEU A 24 15.01 -3.76 -3.44
N GLY A 25 14.71 -4.78 -2.62
CA GLY A 25 15.65 -5.32 -1.63
C GLY A 25 16.44 -6.58 -2.02
N ILE A 26 16.04 -7.31 -3.08
CA ILE A 26 16.59 -8.64 -3.38
C ILE A 26 17.43 -8.69 -4.69
N LEU A 27 17.50 -7.62 -5.47
CA LEU A 27 18.26 -7.59 -6.74
C LEU A 27 19.65 -6.93 -6.69
N TYR A 28 20.28 -6.88 -5.52
CA TYR A 28 21.69 -6.47 -5.39
C TYR A 28 22.54 -7.54 -4.69
N PHE A 29 22.53 -8.77 -5.22
CA PHE A 29 23.68 -9.65 -5.11
C PHE A 29 23.98 -10.21 -6.50
N GLY A 30 25.10 -9.76 -7.05
CA GLY A 30 25.59 -10.19 -8.34
C GLY A 30 25.90 -11.68 -8.32
N ILE A 31 25.30 -12.42 -9.25
CA ILE A 31 25.88 -13.64 -9.80
C ILE A 31 25.83 -13.49 -11.31
N SER A 32 27.02 -13.35 -11.89
CA SER A 32 27.23 -13.39 -13.33
C SER A 32 26.97 -14.82 -13.82
N TYR A 33 26.01 -15.01 -14.71
CA TYR A 33 25.92 -16.24 -15.52
C TYR A 33 25.20 -15.94 -16.86
N ARG A 34 25.97 -15.88 -17.94
CA ARG A 34 25.53 -16.33 -19.28
C ARG A 34 26.04 -17.79 -19.41
N PRO A 35 25.35 -18.74 -20.08
CA PRO A 35 24.63 -18.53 -21.35
C PRO A 35 23.40 -19.45 -21.64
N SER A 36 22.85 -19.25 -22.85
CA SER A 36 22.38 -20.28 -23.82
C SER A 36 20.88 -20.50 -24.04
N LYS A 37 20.59 -21.00 -25.25
CA LYS A 37 19.36 -20.92 -26.06
C LYS A 37 18.43 -22.13 -25.85
N TYR A 38 17.16 -21.92 -26.23
CA TYR A 38 16.13 -22.92 -26.61
C TYR A 38 15.53 -23.83 -25.52
N GLY A 39 14.21 -24.01 -25.60
CA GLY A 39 13.50 -25.21 -25.13
C GLY A 39 12.52 -24.96 -23.98
N GLY A 40 11.23 -25.06 -24.25
CA GLY A 40 10.17 -24.78 -23.29
C GLY A 40 9.91 -25.89 -22.25
N SER A 41 9.13 -25.54 -21.22
CA SER A 41 8.10 -26.40 -20.61
C SER A 41 7.34 -25.64 -19.52
N SER A 42 6.03 -25.62 -19.67
CA SER A 42 5.01 -25.85 -18.64
C SER A 42 5.21 -25.17 -17.27
N TYR A 43 4.48 -24.07 -17.05
CA TYR A 43 4.19 -23.57 -15.71
C TYR A 43 3.18 -24.51 -15.04
N THR A 44 3.68 -25.46 -14.24
CA THR A 44 2.86 -26.25 -13.33
C THR A 44 2.54 -25.42 -12.09
N SER A 45 1.25 -25.40 -11.76
CA SER A 45 0.62 -24.83 -10.58
C SER A 45 1.29 -25.28 -9.27
N GLY A 46 1.65 -24.30 -8.44
CA GLY A 46 2.19 -24.52 -7.10
C GLY A 46 1.88 -23.35 -6.17
N PHE A 47 0.63 -22.88 -6.13
CA PHE A 47 0.15 -22.06 -5.02
C PHE A 47 -0.02 -22.98 -3.80
N SER A 48 1.06 -23.16 -3.05
CA SER A 48 1.02 -23.77 -1.73
C SER A 48 0.50 -22.74 -0.75
N SER A 49 -0.67 -23.03 -0.19
CA SER A 49 -1.34 -22.28 0.86
C SER A 49 -0.43 -22.06 2.07
N THR A 50 -0.37 -20.81 2.52
CA THR A 50 -0.12 -20.42 3.92
C THR A 50 1.27 -20.73 4.48
N ILE A 51 2.23 -19.83 4.21
CA ILE A 51 3.36 -19.61 5.12
C ILE A 51 3.07 -18.32 5.89
N ILE A 52 2.31 -18.44 6.99
CA ILE A 52 2.32 -17.43 8.04
C ILE A 52 3.56 -17.71 8.89
N PRO A 53 4.59 -16.85 8.90
CA PRO A 53 5.70 -17.03 9.81
C PRO A 53 5.18 -16.93 11.25
N ARG A 54 5.18 -18.04 11.99
CA ARG A 54 4.66 -18.17 13.37
C ARG A 54 5.46 -17.41 14.44
N ASN A 55 6.41 -16.56 14.06
CA ASN A 55 7.24 -15.81 15.00
C ASN A 55 7.62 -14.45 14.40
N LEU A 56 6.68 -13.50 14.37
CA LEU A 56 7.03 -12.09 14.41
C LEU A 56 7.15 -11.70 15.89
N THR A 57 8.34 -11.88 16.45
CA THR A 57 8.66 -11.35 17.78
C THR A 57 8.83 -9.84 17.64
N TYR A 58 7.78 -9.07 17.95
CA TYR A 58 7.88 -7.62 18.07
C TYR A 58 8.71 -7.28 19.31
N THR A 59 10.03 -7.13 19.15
CA THR A 59 10.89 -6.61 20.21
C THR A 59 10.85 -5.09 20.16
N SER A 60 9.94 -4.47 20.92
CA SER A 60 10.03 -3.05 21.18
C SER A 60 11.24 -2.77 22.08
N ASN A 61 12.33 -2.28 21.51
CA ASN A 61 13.48 -1.78 22.27
C ASN A 61 13.11 -0.45 22.94
N TRP A 62 12.50 -0.53 24.12
CA TRP A 62 12.51 0.57 25.08
C TRP A 62 13.60 0.27 26.09
N SER A 63 14.70 1.01 26.04
CA SER A 63 15.77 0.97 27.02
C SER A 63 15.23 1.44 28.37
N THR A 64 15.00 0.47 29.26
CA THR A 64 14.56 0.70 30.64
C THR A 64 15.72 1.21 31.49
N TRP A 65 15.73 2.51 31.79
CA TRP A 65 16.32 3.03 33.02
C TRP A 65 15.19 3.44 33.94
N GLY A 66 14.80 2.58 34.87
CA GLY A 66 13.71 2.86 35.80
C GLY A 66 13.36 1.66 36.67
N ARG A 67 13.94 1.62 37.86
CA ARG A 67 13.71 0.61 38.90
C ARG A 67 12.30 0.79 39.46
N GLY A 68 11.33 0.02 38.96
CA GLY A 68 9.98 -0.03 39.53
C GLY A 68 9.16 -1.15 38.89
N GLY A 69 8.81 -2.18 39.69
CA GLY A 69 7.77 -3.19 39.42
C GLY A 69 7.60 -3.64 37.95
N SER A 70 8.53 -4.44 37.44
CA SER A 70 8.41 -5.09 36.13
C SER A 70 7.40 -6.24 36.21
N THR A 71 6.12 -5.98 35.95
CA THR A 71 5.28 -6.99 35.31
C THR A 71 5.70 -7.01 33.85
N ALA A 72 6.43 -8.04 33.44
CA ALA A 72 6.77 -8.24 32.04
C ALA A 72 5.49 -8.12 31.20
N PRO A 73 5.48 -7.33 30.11
CA PRO A 73 4.32 -7.22 29.25
C PRO A 73 3.93 -8.61 28.76
N ARG A 74 2.64 -8.94 28.87
CA ARG A 74 2.14 -10.22 28.39
C ARG A 74 2.41 -10.31 26.88
N PRO A 75 2.79 -11.50 26.38
CA PRO A 75 2.88 -11.71 24.95
C PRO A 75 1.49 -11.45 24.33
N MET A 76 1.42 -10.52 23.39
CA MET A 76 0.20 -10.18 22.68
C MET A 76 -0.30 -11.37 21.87
N GLY A 77 -1.62 -11.50 21.75
CA GLY A 77 -2.23 -12.43 20.81
C GLY A 77 -2.00 -11.99 19.36
N SER A 78 -2.05 -12.91 18.41
CA SER A 78 -1.88 -12.57 16.98
C SER A 78 -2.90 -11.57 16.46
N ALA A 79 -4.13 -11.58 16.99
CA ALA A 79 -5.16 -10.61 16.65
C ALA A 79 -4.83 -9.21 17.19
N GLU A 80 -4.40 -9.12 18.44
CA GLU A 80 -4.00 -7.86 19.08
C GLU A 80 -2.80 -7.21 18.36
N LEU A 81 -1.85 -8.03 17.88
CA LEU A 81 -0.74 -7.55 17.06
C LEU A 81 -1.19 -6.98 15.72
N LEU A 82 -2.20 -7.60 15.07
CA LEU A 82 -2.74 -7.11 13.80
C LEU A 82 -3.50 -5.81 13.98
N GLU A 83 -4.33 -5.72 15.03
CA GLU A 83 -5.06 -4.49 15.38
C GLU A 83 -4.09 -3.34 15.70
N GLU A 84 -3.04 -3.60 16.46
CA GLU A 84 -2.03 -2.59 16.76
C GLU A 84 -1.25 -2.16 15.50
N ALA A 85 -0.91 -3.11 14.62
CA ALA A 85 -0.25 -2.81 13.36
C ALA A 85 -1.14 -1.95 12.44
N GLU A 86 -2.43 -2.28 12.32
CA GLU A 86 -3.41 -1.50 11.57
C GLU A 86 -3.52 -0.08 12.14
N ARG A 87 -3.66 0.05 13.47
CA ARG A 87 -3.75 1.35 14.16
C ARG A 87 -2.51 2.22 13.90
N LEU A 88 -1.32 1.64 13.96
CA LEU A 88 -0.06 2.35 13.68
C LEU A 88 0.05 2.74 12.20
N CYS A 89 -0.32 1.86 11.29
CA CYS A 89 -0.36 2.13 9.85
C CYS A 89 -1.32 3.29 9.55
N TRP A 90 -2.54 3.23 10.07
CA TRP A 90 -3.54 4.28 9.88
C TRP A 90 -3.07 5.62 10.42
N LYS A 91 -2.47 5.63 11.62
CA LYS A 91 -1.86 6.85 12.19
C LYS A 91 -0.77 7.43 11.28
N PHE A 92 0.08 6.59 10.70
CA PHE A 92 1.09 7.03 9.75
C PHE A 92 0.46 7.59 8.48
N MET A 93 -0.48 6.86 7.87
CA MET A 93 -1.20 7.28 6.67
C MET A 93 -1.86 8.65 6.87
N GLY A 94 -2.71 8.79 7.89
CA GLY A 94 -3.44 10.02 8.17
C GLY A 94 -2.56 11.22 8.55
N SER A 95 -1.34 10.99 9.06
CA SER A 95 -0.44 12.08 9.46
C SER A 95 0.66 12.43 8.45
N LYS A 96 0.91 11.56 7.46
CA LYS A 96 2.05 11.70 6.54
C LYS A 96 1.73 11.49 5.07
N MET A 97 0.76 10.63 4.75
CA MET A 97 0.51 10.20 3.38
C MET A 97 -0.80 10.75 2.82
N ILE A 98 -1.76 11.11 3.68
CA ILE A 98 -3.06 11.65 3.28
C ILE A 98 -3.05 13.16 3.46
N SER A 99 -3.36 13.91 2.41
CA SER A 99 -3.52 15.36 2.46
C SER A 99 -4.86 15.76 3.08
N SER A 100 -5.00 17.03 3.48
CA SER A 100 -6.29 17.56 3.92
C SER A 100 -7.37 17.57 2.83
N GLU A 101 -6.96 17.49 1.57
CA GLU A 101 -7.87 17.47 0.40
C GLU A 101 -8.28 16.04 0.00
N GLY A 102 -7.71 15.01 0.63
CA GLY A 102 -7.99 13.59 0.33
C GLY A 102 -6.93 12.91 -0.53
N ALA A 103 -5.95 13.65 -1.07
CA ALA A 103 -4.87 13.04 -1.86
C ALA A 103 -4.07 12.02 -1.02
N VAL A 104 -3.90 10.80 -1.56
CA VAL A 104 -3.00 9.78 -1.00
C VAL A 104 -1.70 9.77 -1.79
N TYR A 105 -0.63 10.26 -1.17
CA TYR A 105 0.69 10.33 -1.80
C TYR A 105 1.26 8.94 -2.06
N SER A 106 1.86 8.74 -3.23
CA SER A 106 2.50 7.48 -3.59
C SER A 106 3.78 7.22 -2.78
N THR A 107 4.48 8.28 -2.36
CA THR A 107 5.71 8.16 -1.58
C THR A 107 5.82 9.24 -0.49
N LEU A 108 6.53 8.93 0.60
CA LEU A 108 6.78 9.90 1.67
C LEU A 108 7.79 10.97 1.26
N ARG A 109 8.81 10.58 0.48
CA ARG A 109 9.98 11.41 0.15
C ARG A 109 9.72 12.25 -1.08
N ARG A 110 10.22 13.49 -1.07
CA ARG A 110 10.19 14.42 -2.20
C ARG A 110 11.56 14.61 -2.85
N GLY A 111 11.58 15.21 -4.03
CA GLY A 111 12.79 15.64 -4.74
C GLY A 111 13.43 14.57 -5.63
N TYR A 112 12.73 13.47 -5.89
CA TYR A 112 13.10 12.55 -6.96
C TYR A 112 12.77 13.15 -8.33
N GLY A 113 13.52 12.76 -9.35
CA GLY A 113 13.11 13.02 -10.73
C GLY A 113 11.79 12.31 -11.03
N GLY A 114 10.94 12.95 -11.84
CA GLY A 114 9.66 12.36 -12.26
C GLY A 114 9.83 10.99 -12.93
N SER A 115 8.83 10.12 -12.76
CA SER A 115 8.80 8.79 -13.38
C SER A 115 7.58 8.64 -14.29
N ARG A 116 7.74 7.89 -15.37
CA ARG A 116 6.63 7.48 -16.26
C ARG A 116 5.96 6.19 -15.81
N ASP A 117 6.71 5.33 -15.13
CA ASP A 117 6.31 3.94 -14.88
C ASP A 117 5.65 3.74 -13.52
N TYR A 118 5.84 4.69 -12.58
CA TYR A 118 5.32 4.62 -11.23
C TYR A 118 5.12 6.03 -10.64
N GLY A 119 4.40 6.10 -9.51
CA GLY A 119 4.24 7.33 -8.75
C GLY A 119 5.48 7.64 -7.92
N VAL A 120 6.01 8.86 -8.02
CA VAL A 120 7.14 9.36 -7.23
C VAL A 120 6.75 10.63 -6.48
N ASN A 121 7.55 11.04 -5.50
CA ASN A 121 7.28 12.24 -4.71
C ASN A 121 5.87 12.19 -4.09
N HIS A 122 5.17 13.33 -4.08
CA HIS A 122 3.78 13.44 -3.64
C HIS A 122 2.81 13.41 -4.83
N GLU A 123 3.14 12.64 -5.86
CA GLU A 123 2.19 12.24 -6.89
C GLU A 123 1.10 11.35 -6.27
N VAL A 124 -0.07 11.32 -6.91
CA VAL A 124 -1.25 10.57 -6.44
C VAL A 124 -1.64 9.57 -7.52
N THR A 125 -1.91 8.33 -7.14
CA THR A 125 -2.34 7.29 -8.09
C THR A 125 -3.79 6.91 -7.84
N ALA A 126 -4.52 6.57 -8.92
CA ALA A 126 -5.87 6.02 -8.81
C ALA A 126 -5.89 4.73 -7.97
N GLU A 127 -4.83 3.92 -8.08
CA GLU A 127 -4.63 2.75 -7.22
C GLU A 127 -4.74 3.06 -5.72
N SER A 128 -4.03 4.08 -5.25
CA SER A 128 -3.97 4.42 -3.83
C SER A 128 -5.32 4.92 -3.30
N ILE A 129 -6.03 5.71 -4.11
CA ILE A 129 -7.38 6.19 -3.78
C ILE A 129 -8.38 5.02 -3.73
N GLY A 130 -8.39 4.15 -4.75
CA GLY A 130 -9.29 2.98 -4.78
C GLY A 130 -9.03 2.01 -3.62
N LEU A 131 -7.78 1.83 -3.20
CA LEU A 131 -7.44 1.05 -2.01
C LEU A 131 -7.94 1.68 -0.71
N LEU A 132 -7.83 3.00 -0.57
CA LEU A 132 -8.34 3.71 0.61
C LEU A 132 -9.87 3.69 0.67
N MET A 133 -10.54 3.83 -0.49
CA MET A 133 -12.00 3.66 -0.61
C MET A 133 -12.43 2.24 -0.22
N SER A 134 -11.73 1.22 -0.71
CA SER A 134 -11.98 -0.18 -0.34
C SER A 134 -11.84 -0.40 1.17
N TYR A 135 -10.76 0.15 1.77
CA TYR A 135 -10.56 0.10 3.21
C TYR A 135 -11.72 0.75 3.97
N ALA A 136 -12.14 1.95 3.56
CA ALA A 136 -13.23 2.69 4.18
C ALA A 136 -14.54 1.88 4.20
N VAL A 137 -14.86 1.18 3.10
CA VAL A 137 -16.01 0.29 3.03
C VAL A 137 -15.87 -0.88 4.00
N ASP A 138 -14.70 -1.52 4.04
CA ASP A 138 -14.43 -2.70 4.87
C ASP A 138 -14.57 -2.40 6.37
N VAL A 139 -14.18 -1.20 6.82
CA VAL A 139 -14.31 -0.78 8.23
C VAL A 139 -15.60 0.00 8.52
N GLY A 140 -16.44 0.24 7.53
CA GLY A 140 -17.70 0.99 7.68
C GLY A 140 -17.53 2.50 7.90
N ASP A 141 -16.41 3.09 7.48
CA ASP A 141 -16.12 4.52 7.60
C ASP A 141 -16.68 5.29 6.39
N LYS A 142 -17.98 5.58 6.44
CA LYS A 142 -18.66 6.36 5.39
C LYS A 142 -18.04 7.76 5.18
N PRO A 143 -17.74 8.56 6.23
CA PRO A 143 -17.11 9.87 6.04
C PRO A 143 -15.79 9.81 5.28
N LEU A 144 -14.95 8.81 5.54
CA LEU A 144 -13.72 8.58 4.78
C LEU A 144 -14.04 8.27 3.32
N PHE A 145 -14.96 7.32 3.06
CA PHE A 145 -15.35 6.95 1.70
C PHE A 145 -15.88 8.15 0.89
N ASP A 146 -16.80 8.93 1.47
CA ASP A 146 -17.40 10.10 0.82
C ASP A 146 -16.33 11.15 0.46
N ARG A 147 -15.34 11.35 1.33
CA ARG A 147 -14.23 12.26 1.06
C ARG A 147 -13.40 11.80 -0.14
N GLU A 148 -13.08 10.52 -0.21
CA GLU A 148 -12.29 9.98 -1.32
C GLU A 148 -13.08 9.97 -2.64
N VAL A 149 -14.40 9.75 -2.60
CA VAL A 149 -15.28 9.92 -3.77
C VAL A 149 -15.23 11.37 -4.27
N LEU A 150 -15.33 12.36 -3.39
CA LEU A 150 -15.24 13.76 -3.77
C LEU A 150 -13.89 14.07 -4.44
N PHE A 151 -12.78 13.61 -3.85
CA PHE A 151 -11.46 13.79 -4.44
C PHE A 151 -11.36 13.12 -5.82
N LEU A 152 -11.89 11.91 -5.96
CA LEU A 152 -11.92 11.18 -7.23
C LEU A 152 -12.68 11.97 -8.29
N GLU A 153 -13.89 12.42 -7.99
CA GLU A 153 -14.74 13.18 -8.92
C GLU A 153 -14.11 14.51 -9.33
N GLU A 154 -13.46 15.22 -8.40
CA GLU A 154 -12.87 16.53 -8.66
C GLU A 154 -11.52 16.49 -9.37
N LYS A 155 -10.71 15.45 -9.14
CA LYS A 155 -9.30 15.44 -9.54
C LYS A 155 -8.91 14.26 -10.44
N LEU A 156 -9.42 13.06 -10.17
CA LEU A 156 -9.00 11.84 -10.86
C LEU A 156 -9.90 11.46 -12.03
N LEU A 157 -11.18 11.79 -11.99
CA LEU A 157 -12.11 11.41 -13.03
C LEU A 157 -11.95 12.29 -14.26
N SER A 158 -11.64 11.68 -15.40
CA SER A 158 -11.57 12.41 -16.66
C SER A 158 -12.97 12.75 -17.19
N PRO A 159 -13.10 13.70 -18.13
CA PRO A 159 -14.37 13.98 -18.82
C PRO A 159 -15.00 12.77 -19.54
N LEU A 160 -14.24 11.69 -19.75
CA LEU A 160 -14.71 10.46 -20.37
C LEU A 160 -15.27 9.45 -19.35
N GLY A 161 -15.23 9.76 -18.04
CA GLY A 161 -15.69 8.87 -16.98
C GLY A 161 -14.71 7.74 -16.65
N ILE A 162 -13.46 7.83 -17.11
CA ILE A 162 -12.35 6.93 -16.72
C ILE A 162 -11.36 7.68 -15.85
N CYS A 163 -10.71 7.00 -14.91
CA CYS A 163 -9.77 7.63 -14.00
C CYS A 163 -8.43 7.89 -14.68
N TYR A 164 -7.84 9.05 -14.44
CA TYR A 164 -6.41 9.25 -14.67
C TYR A 164 -5.65 8.29 -13.75
N TRP A 165 -4.72 7.51 -14.30
CA TRP A 165 -3.96 6.56 -13.46
C TRP A 165 -3.09 7.30 -12.42
N LYS A 166 -2.67 8.53 -12.74
CA LYS A 166 -1.78 9.34 -11.91
C LYS A 166 -2.00 10.85 -12.07
N LEU A 167 -1.85 11.57 -10.96
CA LEU A 167 -1.74 13.02 -10.87
C LEU A 167 -0.33 13.45 -10.45
N GLY A 168 0.11 14.60 -10.94
CA GLY A 168 1.32 15.29 -10.49
C GLY A 168 1.23 15.80 -9.04
N GLU A 169 2.33 16.33 -8.51
CA GLU A 169 2.36 16.96 -7.18
C GLU A 169 1.45 18.20 -7.08
N ASP A 170 1.10 18.80 -8.22
CA ASP A 170 0.15 19.91 -8.33
C ASP A 170 -1.30 19.44 -8.50
N LEU A 171 -1.53 18.13 -8.37
CA LEU A 171 -2.82 17.45 -8.58
C LEU A 171 -3.39 17.61 -10.00
N SER A 172 -2.56 17.99 -10.98
CA SER A 172 -2.94 17.96 -12.38
C SER A 172 -2.76 16.54 -12.96
N PRO A 173 -3.56 16.14 -13.96
CA PRO A 173 -3.36 14.86 -14.63
C PRO A 173 -1.95 14.73 -15.20
N TYR A 174 -1.30 13.59 -14.97
CA TYR A 174 -0.01 13.32 -15.59
C TYR A 174 -0.16 13.16 -17.10
N MET A 175 0.64 13.90 -17.86
CA MET A 175 0.62 13.89 -19.33
C MET A 175 1.94 13.32 -19.87
N ASP A 176 1.88 12.23 -20.64
CA ASP A 176 3.03 11.74 -21.44
C ASP A 176 2.80 12.08 -22.91
N GLY A 177 3.71 12.85 -23.51
CA GLY A 177 3.58 13.29 -24.90
C GLY A 177 2.30 14.09 -25.19
N GLY A 178 1.70 14.72 -24.18
CA GLY A 178 0.44 15.46 -24.31
C GLY A 178 -0.83 14.62 -24.17
N TYR A 179 -0.71 13.34 -23.80
CA TYR A 179 -1.83 12.46 -23.55
C TYR A 179 -1.89 12.05 -22.08
N ALA A 180 -3.10 12.08 -21.52
CA ALA A 180 -3.37 11.42 -20.25
C ALA A 180 -3.68 9.95 -20.50
N SER A 181 -3.38 9.10 -19.53
CA SER A 181 -3.67 7.67 -19.58
C SER A 181 -4.50 7.23 -18.37
N SER A 182 -5.06 6.02 -18.47
CA SER A 182 -5.74 5.31 -17.40
C SER A 182 -5.13 3.91 -17.23
N ALA A 183 -5.54 3.21 -16.18
CA ALA A 183 -5.22 1.81 -15.97
C ALA A 183 -6.50 1.07 -15.58
N SER A 184 -6.96 0.14 -16.43
CA SER A 184 -8.25 -0.52 -16.23
C SER A 184 -8.36 -1.32 -14.93
N ILE A 185 -7.23 -1.74 -14.34
CA ILE A 185 -7.22 -2.40 -13.02
C ILE A 185 -7.63 -1.43 -11.90
N ASP A 186 -7.34 -0.14 -12.07
CA ASP A 186 -7.73 0.90 -11.13
C ASP A 186 -9.18 1.33 -11.36
N ASP A 187 -9.65 1.37 -12.61
CA ASP A 187 -11.05 1.65 -12.94
C ASP A 187 -12.02 0.57 -12.43
N LEU A 188 -11.56 -0.69 -12.34
CA LEU A 188 -12.36 -1.82 -11.86
C LEU A 188 -12.41 -1.93 -10.32
N ARG A 189 -11.46 -1.30 -9.62
CA ARG A 189 -11.36 -1.33 -8.17
C ARG A 189 -12.33 -0.32 -7.57
#